data_AF-A0A927R5K5-F1
#
_entry.id   AF-A0A927R5K5-F1
#
_cell.length_a   1.000
_cell.length_b   1.000
_cell.length_c   1.000
_cell.angle_alpha   90.00
_cell.angle_beta   90.00
_cell.angle_gamma   90.00
#
_symmetry.space_group_name_H-M   'P 1'
#
loop_
_entity.id
_entity.type
_entity.pdbx_description
1 polymer ?
#
loop_
_entity_poly.entity_id
_entity_poly.type
_entity_poly.pdbx_seq_one_letter_code
_entity_poly.pdbx_strand_id
1 'polypeptide(L)'
;MTDYNQLVFDALPPKGSSREKAISELGATEAPELLHLASTERGKSKLAAQKALAKIDYEPATAYWEKLLKSPQKCEKILNHTFSNTVSDLLADRLRAFLHTFMEKKPGSKISWEEHETLLALLGMMPGKASEKMREVYELAAEHIQKVSTFKRDSEVLELTHRDTASFNISDTLNGVTLEQAFPMILAGSILMDGDIRLQALACKLFEQYGGAWLSPVFASALLTKPAGDVFEAFSPYYKDPVAQCFILNVLGTVKFDTKPSRHTFRFGWGHMIRDDTYFSLTPLLFEDLDVRWIELLAADPEKKKLSGLIKTSYYVGQVTGEFDDVLGDLLPLNNKICCQKVQSYFLKRAILDDGIGATYVGILYRIGYEDVESILMKKWSQKENATSIWNVSSDLQSFTHWPAQKRATLFEQVGHLVQDKKLNISYWKTDTAEDLKNKLLK
;
A
#
# COMPACT_ATOMS: atom_id res chain seq x y z
N MET A 1 46.11 -0.20 -4.66
CA MET A 1 44.76 -0.53 -4.16
C MET A 1 44.85 -0.94 -2.68
N THR A 2 45.68 -0.27 -1.87
CA THR A 2 46.48 -1.02 -0.87
C THR A 2 46.75 -0.33 0.47
N ASP A 3 46.11 0.80 0.79
CA ASP A 3 46.20 1.36 2.17
C ASP A 3 44.84 1.84 2.68
N TYR A 4 44.08 2.57 1.86
CA TYR A 4 42.76 3.08 2.24
C TYR A 4 41.72 1.97 2.47
N ASN A 5 41.66 0.97 1.60
CA ASN A 5 40.70 -0.13 1.71
C ASN A 5 40.94 -0.97 2.97
N GLN A 6 42.20 -1.13 3.38
CA GLN A 6 42.57 -1.89 4.57
C GLN A 6 42.07 -1.19 5.85
N LEU A 7 42.16 0.15 5.91
CA LEU A 7 41.66 0.96 7.02
C LEU A 7 40.14 0.82 7.20
N VAL A 8 39.36 0.75 6.11
CA VAL A 8 37.91 0.55 6.19
C VAL A 8 37.57 -0.84 6.75
N PHE A 9 38.25 -1.90 6.31
CA PHE A 9 38.01 -3.25 6.81
C PHE A 9 38.40 -3.41 8.28
N ASP A 10 39.52 -2.82 8.68
CA ASP A 10 40.04 -2.89 10.04
C ASP A 10 39.17 -2.10 11.03
N ALA A 11 38.44 -1.08 10.55
CA ALA A 11 37.49 -0.30 11.34
C ALA A 11 36.13 -1.00 11.54
N LEU A 12 35.81 -2.03 10.76
CA LEU A 12 34.51 -2.71 10.88
C LEU A 12 34.45 -3.62 12.12
N PRO A 13 33.36 -3.60 12.89
CA PRO A 13 33.17 -4.48 14.04
C PRO A 13 33.28 -5.98 13.70
N PRO A 14 33.55 -6.85 14.69
CA PRO A 14 33.46 -8.30 14.50
C PRO A 14 32.03 -8.72 14.11
N LYS A 15 31.89 -9.95 13.60
CA LYS A 15 30.61 -10.48 13.10
C LYS A 15 29.48 -10.32 14.12
N GLY A 16 28.35 -9.81 13.66
CA GLY A 16 27.15 -9.57 14.45
C GLY A 16 26.42 -8.30 14.01
N SER A 17 25.35 -7.94 14.74
CA SER A 17 24.48 -6.80 14.43
C SER A 17 25.24 -5.48 14.27
N SER A 18 26.27 -5.24 15.08
CA SER A 18 27.10 -4.02 14.99
C SER A 18 27.85 -3.91 13.66
N ARG A 19 28.29 -5.03 13.08
CA ARG A 19 28.94 -5.04 11.76
C ARG A 19 27.94 -4.79 10.64
N GLU A 20 26.75 -5.37 10.72
CA GLU A 20 25.67 -5.14 9.76
C GLU A 20 25.32 -3.64 9.68
N LYS A 21 25.21 -3.01 10.85
CA LYS A 21 24.95 -1.57 10.96
C LYS A 21 26.09 -0.75 10.37
N ALA A 22 27.34 -1.03 10.75
CA ALA A 22 28.51 -0.32 10.22
C ALA A 22 28.63 -0.44 8.70
N ILE A 23 28.40 -1.63 8.13
CA ILE A 23 28.39 -1.84 6.66
C ILE A 23 27.27 -1.03 6.00
N SER A 24 26.10 -0.94 6.63
CA SER A 24 24.95 -0.20 6.07
C SER A 24 25.14 1.31 6.05
N GLU A 25 26.09 1.82 6.83
CA GLU A 25 26.46 3.25 6.92
C GLU A 25 27.55 3.65 5.91
N LEU A 26 28.20 2.67 5.24
CA LEU A 26 29.17 2.93 4.18
C LEU A 26 28.49 3.58 2.97
N GLY A 27 29.22 4.48 2.30
CA GLY A 27 28.71 5.32 1.23
C GLY A 27 29.44 5.13 -0.10
N ALA A 28 29.30 6.12 -0.99
CA ALA A 28 29.84 6.08 -2.34
C ALA A 28 31.39 6.00 -2.37
N THR A 29 32.07 6.57 -1.38
CA THR A 29 33.53 6.54 -1.26
C THR A 29 34.08 5.14 -0.96
N GLU A 30 33.26 4.27 -0.36
CA GLU A 30 33.61 2.89 -0.02
C GLU A 30 32.95 1.86 -0.97
N ALA A 31 32.55 2.28 -2.18
CA ALA A 31 31.95 1.38 -3.16
C ALA A 31 32.83 0.16 -3.53
N PRO A 32 34.17 0.28 -3.68
CA PRO A 32 35.03 -0.89 -3.89
C PRO A 32 35.00 -1.89 -2.73
N GLU A 33 34.99 -1.41 -1.50
CA GLU A 33 34.92 -2.20 -0.27
C GLU A 33 33.56 -2.86 -0.13
N LEU A 34 32.49 -2.13 -0.43
CA LEU A 34 31.12 -2.65 -0.46
C LEU A 34 30.98 -3.78 -1.49
N LEU A 35 31.57 -3.64 -2.68
CA LEU A 35 31.60 -4.72 -3.68
C LEU A 35 32.39 -5.94 -3.19
N HIS A 36 33.52 -5.72 -2.52
CA HIS A 36 34.30 -6.79 -1.91
C HIS A 36 33.47 -7.53 -0.84
N LEU A 37 32.88 -6.81 0.11
CA LEU A 37 32.04 -7.36 1.19
C LEU A 37 30.82 -8.09 0.63
N ALA A 38 30.14 -7.52 -0.37
CA ALA A 38 29.01 -8.16 -1.04
C ALA A 38 29.40 -9.51 -1.70
N SER A 39 30.68 -9.68 -2.03
CA SER A 39 31.23 -10.90 -2.64
C SER A 39 31.73 -11.92 -1.61
N THR A 40 32.29 -11.47 -0.48
CA THR A 40 33.01 -12.34 0.48
C THR A 40 32.24 -12.62 1.77
N GLU A 41 31.38 -11.71 2.22
CA GLU A 41 30.59 -11.87 3.45
C GLU A 41 29.50 -12.95 3.29
N ARG A 42 28.92 -13.36 4.43
CA ARG A 42 27.78 -14.30 4.49
C ARG A 42 26.66 -13.75 5.35
N GLY A 43 25.45 -14.27 5.15
CA GLY A 43 24.29 -13.93 5.98
C GLY A 43 23.93 -12.44 5.92
N LYS A 44 23.61 -11.86 7.08
CA LYS A 44 23.11 -10.49 7.18
C LYS A 44 24.15 -9.42 6.82
N SER A 45 25.44 -9.63 7.11
CA SER A 45 26.50 -8.70 6.69
C SER A 45 26.63 -8.60 5.17
N LYS A 46 26.46 -9.72 4.46
CA LYS A 46 26.41 -9.72 2.99
C LYS A 46 25.20 -8.93 2.49
N LEU A 47 24.03 -9.16 3.09
CA LEU A 47 22.80 -8.45 2.71
C LEU A 47 22.93 -6.94 2.95
N ALA A 48 23.53 -6.53 4.06
CA ALA A 48 23.83 -5.13 4.34
C ALA A 48 24.75 -4.51 3.26
N ALA A 49 25.85 -5.19 2.92
CA ALA A 49 26.77 -4.73 1.87
C ALA A 49 26.09 -4.63 0.50
N GLN A 50 25.26 -5.62 0.14
CA GLN A 50 24.48 -5.60 -1.08
C GLN A 50 23.48 -4.43 -1.10
N LYS A 51 22.73 -4.20 -0.02
CA LYS A 51 21.78 -3.09 0.08
C LYS A 51 22.45 -1.72 0.03
N ALA A 52 23.62 -1.57 0.65
CA ALA A 52 24.40 -0.34 0.60
C ALA A 52 24.97 -0.10 -0.80
N LEU A 53 25.61 -1.11 -1.39
CA LEU A 53 26.16 -1.03 -2.75
C LEU A 53 25.09 -0.72 -3.80
N ALA A 54 23.89 -1.31 -3.66
CA ALA A 54 22.80 -1.15 -4.62
C ALA A 54 22.34 0.31 -4.74
N LYS A 55 22.61 1.16 -3.74
CA LYS A 55 22.25 2.59 -3.73
C LYS A 55 23.26 3.48 -4.45
N ILE A 56 24.39 2.93 -4.88
CA ILE A 56 25.52 3.70 -5.43
C ILE A 56 25.67 3.34 -6.90
N ASP A 57 25.75 4.36 -7.76
CA ASP A 57 26.16 4.19 -9.14
C ASP A 57 27.66 3.89 -9.21
N TYR A 58 27.99 2.61 -9.29
CA TYR A 58 29.37 2.11 -9.33
C TYR A 58 29.51 1.05 -10.44
N GLU A 59 30.05 1.47 -11.57
CA GLU A 59 30.17 0.67 -12.80
C GLU A 59 30.83 -0.71 -12.56
N PRO A 60 31.90 -0.85 -11.75
CA PRO A 60 32.52 -2.16 -11.53
C PRO A 60 31.61 -3.18 -10.81
N ALA A 61 30.51 -2.75 -10.20
CA ALA A 61 29.51 -3.67 -9.63
C ALA A 61 28.52 -4.23 -10.67
N THR A 62 28.53 -3.75 -11.92
CA THR A 62 27.60 -4.18 -12.98
C THR A 62 27.56 -5.70 -13.14
N ALA A 63 28.73 -6.34 -13.32
CA ALA A 63 28.83 -7.80 -13.48
C ALA A 63 28.31 -8.58 -12.25
N TYR A 64 28.46 -7.99 -11.06
CA TYR A 64 27.92 -8.57 -9.83
C TYR A 64 26.39 -8.55 -9.83
N TRP A 65 25.79 -7.42 -10.20
CA TRP A 65 24.34 -7.26 -10.31
C TRP A 65 23.72 -8.12 -11.40
N GLU A 66 24.33 -8.18 -12.58
CA GLU A 66 23.91 -9.06 -13.69
C GLU A 66 23.85 -10.52 -13.25
N LYS A 67 24.87 -10.98 -12.52
CA LYS A 67 24.91 -12.35 -12.00
C LYS A 67 23.77 -12.62 -11.01
N LEU A 68 23.47 -11.67 -10.14
CA LEU A 68 22.37 -11.79 -9.18
C LEU A 68 21.00 -11.80 -9.88
N LEU A 69 20.78 -10.90 -10.84
CA LEU A 69 19.52 -10.75 -11.57
C LEU A 69 19.13 -11.96 -12.44
N LYS A 70 20.00 -12.96 -12.59
CA LYS A 70 19.62 -14.29 -13.10
C LYS A 70 18.59 -15.00 -12.21
N SER A 71 18.42 -14.58 -10.95
CA SER A 71 17.38 -15.06 -10.04
C SER A 71 16.64 -13.87 -9.40
N PRO A 72 15.71 -13.21 -10.12
CA PRO A 72 15.03 -12.00 -9.66
C PRO A 72 14.38 -12.11 -8.28
N GLN A 73 13.78 -13.26 -7.97
CA GLN A 73 13.10 -13.53 -6.69
C GLN A 73 14.05 -13.44 -5.48
N LYS A 74 15.35 -13.71 -5.68
CA LYS A 74 16.38 -13.58 -4.63
C LYS A 74 16.88 -12.15 -4.50
N CYS A 75 16.71 -11.33 -5.53
CA CYS A 75 17.24 -9.97 -5.63
C CYS A 75 16.27 -8.92 -5.12
N GLU A 76 14.97 -9.22 -5.12
CA GLU A 76 13.92 -8.27 -4.76
C GLU A 76 14.21 -7.56 -3.44
N LYS A 77 14.49 -8.32 -2.38
CA LYS A 77 14.84 -7.80 -1.05
C LYS A 77 16.11 -6.95 -0.98
N ILE A 78 16.91 -6.93 -2.04
CA ILE A 78 18.15 -6.18 -2.15
C ILE A 78 17.91 -4.89 -2.95
N LEU A 79 17.17 -5.00 -4.06
CA LEU A 79 17.09 -3.97 -5.10
C LEU A 79 15.74 -3.23 -5.16
N ASN A 80 14.77 -3.58 -4.32
CA ASN A 80 13.45 -2.93 -4.28
C ASN A 80 13.46 -1.50 -3.73
N HIS A 81 14.50 -1.09 -3.00
CA HIS A 81 14.61 0.23 -2.38
C HIS A 81 15.93 0.92 -2.77
N THR A 82 16.11 1.14 -4.07
CA THR A 82 17.24 1.88 -4.66
C THR A 82 16.84 2.68 -5.89
N PHE A 83 17.51 3.82 -6.06
CA PHE A 83 17.37 4.81 -7.13
C PHE A 83 18.59 4.84 -8.08
N SER A 84 19.56 3.94 -7.90
CA SER A 84 20.77 3.85 -8.75
C SER A 84 20.39 3.66 -10.23
N ASN A 85 20.98 4.47 -11.12
CA ASN A 85 20.83 4.29 -12.56
C ASN A 85 21.49 2.98 -13.03
N THR A 86 22.62 2.55 -12.44
CA THR A 86 23.26 1.27 -12.78
C THR A 86 22.30 0.09 -12.53
N VAL A 87 21.66 0.04 -11.35
CA VAL A 87 20.67 -1.01 -11.06
C VAL A 87 19.41 -0.84 -11.90
N SER A 88 18.97 0.40 -12.13
CA SER A 88 17.82 0.74 -12.97
C SER A 88 17.99 0.22 -14.40
N ASP A 89 19.15 0.44 -15.03
CA ASP A 89 19.44 0.00 -16.39
C ASP A 89 19.46 -1.53 -16.51
N LEU A 90 20.11 -2.21 -15.57
CA LEU A 90 20.16 -3.67 -15.57
C LEU A 90 18.79 -4.31 -15.36
N LEU A 91 17.97 -3.75 -14.47
CA LEU A 91 16.60 -4.21 -14.29
C LEU A 91 15.76 -3.94 -15.53
N ALA A 92 15.92 -2.75 -16.14
CA ALA A 92 15.20 -2.37 -17.35
C ALA A 92 15.54 -3.32 -18.52
N ASP A 93 16.81 -3.63 -18.75
CA ASP A 93 17.24 -4.59 -19.78
C ASP A 93 16.59 -5.96 -19.55
N ARG A 94 16.59 -6.45 -18.30
CA ARG A 94 15.99 -7.75 -17.95
C ARG A 94 14.47 -7.76 -18.13
N LEU A 95 13.80 -6.70 -17.68
CA LEU A 95 12.35 -6.57 -17.78
C LEU A 95 11.92 -6.39 -19.24
N ARG A 96 12.65 -5.59 -20.02
CA ARG A 96 12.41 -5.42 -21.46
C ARG A 96 12.55 -6.75 -22.20
N ALA A 97 13.61 -7.52 -21.93
CA ALA A 97 13.77 -8.85 -22.51
C ALA A 97 12.61 -9.79 -22.14
N PHE A 98 12.19 -9.78 -20.86
CA PHE A 98 11.04 -10.55 -20.41
C PHE A 98 9.75 -10.13 -21.12
N LEU A 99 9.47 -8.82 -21.17
CA LEU A 99 8.26 -8.26 -21.78
C LEU A 99 8.21 -8.55 -23.28
N HIS A 100 9.32 -8.44 -24.02
CA HIS A 100 9.34 -8.81 -25.45
C HIS A 100 8.95 -10.27 -25.66
N THR A 101 9.59 -11.21 -24.97
CA THR A 101 9.23 -12.63 -25.05
C THR A 101 7.79 -12.89 -24.60
N PHE A 102 7.34 -12.20 -23.55
CA PHE A 102 5.99 -12.30 -23.02
C PHE A 102 4.95 -11.80 -24.03
N MET A 103 5.22 -10.68 -24.69
CA MET A 103 4.32 -10.04 -25.65
C MET A 103 4.34 -10.73 -27.01
N GLU A 104 5.39 -11.47 -27.38
CA GLU A 104 5.38 -12.32 -28.58
C GLU A 104 4.40 -13.50 -28.49
N LYS A 105 3.98 -13.88 -27.28
CA LYS A 105 2.99 -14.94 -27.08
C LYS A 105 1.64 -14.57 -27.69
N LYS A 106 0.93 -15.60 -28.18
CA LYS A 106 -0.43 -15.43 -28.72
C LYS A 106 -1.37 -14.89 -27.62
N PRO A 107 -2.25 -13.93 -27.90
CA PRO A 107 -3.27 -13.49 -26.95
C PRO A 107 -4.04 -14.69 -26.34
N GLY A 108 -4.31 -14.64 -25.04
CA GLY A 108 -4.97 -15.74 -24.32
C GLY A 108 -4.06 -16.95 -23.98
N SER A 109 -2.77 -16.88 -24.29
CA SER A 109 -1.78 -17.89 -23.85
C SER A 109 -1.67 -17.90 -22.33
N LYS A 110 -1.46 -19.08 -21.74
CA LYS A 110 -1.24 -19.24 -20.30
C LYS A 110 0.16 -18.76 -19.92
N ILE A 111 0.26 -18.13 -18.76
CA ILE A 111 1.53 -17.76 -18.12
C ILE A 111 1.91 -18.90 -17.16
N SER A 112 3.14 -19.42 -17.25
CA SER A 112 3.60 -20.42 -16.29
C SER A 112 3.80 -19.81 -14.90
N TRP A 113 3.81 -20.64 -13.85
CA TRP A 113 4.10 -20.16 -12.50
C TRP A 113 5.47 -19.47 -12.40
N GLU A 114 6.50 -20.02 -13.06
CA GLU A 114 7.85 -19.43 -13.05
C GLU A 114 7.91 -18.08 -13.75
N GLU A 115 7.21 -17.93 -14.88
CA GLU A 115 7.08 -16.66 -15.60
C GLU A 115 6.32 -15.64 -14.76
N HIS A 116 5.26 -16.08 -14.10
CA HIS A 116 4.46 -15.24 -13.23
C HIS A 116 5.28 -14.73 -12.03
N GLU A 117 5.96 -15.61 -11.29
CA GLU A 117 6.86 -15.24 -10.19
C GLU A 117 8.02 -14.34 -10.65
N THR A 118 8.55 -14.58 -11.85
CA THR A 118 9.60 -13.74 -12.43
C THR A 118 9.09 -12.34 -12.73
N LEU A 119 7.92 -12.23 -13.36
CA LEU A 119 7.28 -10.94 -13.62
C LEU A 119 7.03 -10.19 -12.31
N LEU A 120 6.45 -10.84 -11.30
CA LEU A 120 6.19 -10.19 -10.01
C LEU A 120 7.47 -9.68 -9.37
N ALA A 121 8.54 -10.47 -9.33
CA ALA A 121 9.82 -10.04 -8.75
C ALA A 121 10.43 -8.86 -9.52
N LEU A 122 10.34 -8.85 -10.86
CA LEU A 122 10.84 -7.73 -11.67
C LEU A 122 10.02 -6.46 -11.44
N LEU A 123 8.68 -6.55 -11.43
CA LEU A 123 7.79 -5.43 -11.13
C LEU A 123 7.98 -4.93 -9.69
N GLY A 124 8.17 -5.85 -8.73
CA GLY A 124 8.46 -5.56 -7.33
C GLY A 124 9.74 -4.76 -7.13
N MET A 125 10.69 -4.83 -8.06
CA MET A 125 11.92 -4.04 -8.03
C MET A 125 11.83 -2.72 -8.81
N MET A 126 10.81 -2.47 -9.62
CA MET A 126 10.70 -1.25 -10.43
C MET A 126 10.61 0.06 -9.64
N PRO A 127 9.96 0.14 -8.46
CA PRO A 127 9.77 1.43 -7.79
C PRO A 127 11.06 2.24 -7.61
N GLY A 128 10.98 3.53 -7.92
CA GLY A 128 12.07 4.51 -7.79
C GLY A 128 13.12 4.45 -8.92
N LYS A 129 12.98 3.55 -9.91
CA LYS A 129 13.94 3.46 -11.01
C LYS A 129 13.56 4.41 -12.13
N ALA A 130 14.47 5.33 -12.44
CA ALA A 130 14.20 6.48 -13.31
C ALA A 130 15.18 6.63 -14.49
N SER A 131 16.08 5.67 -14.71
CA SER A 131 17.00 5.71 -15.84
C SER A 131 16.26 5.75 -17.18
N GLU A 132 16.92 6.22 -18.25
CA GLU A 132 16.31 6.28 -19.60
C GLU A 132 15.73 4.93 -20.01
N LYS A 133 16.50 3.84 -19.81
CA LYS A 133 16.03 2.49 -20.13
C LYS A 133 14.81 2.07 -19.33
N MET A 134 14.69 2.48 -18.06
CA MET A 134 13.50 2.17 -17.28
C MET A 134 12.27 2.93 -17.79
N ARG A 135 12.46 4.18 -18.25
CA ARG A 135 11.38 4.93 -18.90
C ARG A 135 10.92 4.27 -20.20
N GLU A 136 11.85 3.77 -21.01
CA GLU A 136 11.52 2.97 -22.20
C GLU A 136 10.70 1.72 -21.87
N VAL A 137 10.91 1.09 -20.70
CA VAL A 137 10.09 -0.06 -20.26
C VAL A 137 8.66 0.35 -19.96
N TYR A 138 8.44 1.48 -19.29
CA TYR A 138 7.08 2.00 -19.09
C TYR A 138 6.39 2.34 -20.40
N GLU A 139 7.12 2.95 -21.34
CA GLU A 139 6.60 3.27 -22.68
C GLU A 139 6.22 2.01 -23.45
N LEU A 140 7.08 0.99 -23.42
CA LEU A 140 6.80 -0.32 -24.02
C LEU A 140 5.54 -0.97 -23.41
N ALA A 141 5.41 -0.91 -22.08
CA ALA A 141 4.24 -1.44 -21.39
C ALA A 141 2.97 -0.68 -21.76
N ALA A 142 3.04 0.65 -21.85
CA ALA A 142 1.91 1.50 -22.24
C ALA A 142 1.44 1.21 -23.67
N GLU A 143 2.39 1.10 -24.62
CA GLU A 143 2.12 0.79 -26.02
C GLU A 143 1.37 -0.55 -26.19
N HIS A 144 1.69 -1.53 -25.33
CA HIS A 144 1.17 -2.90 -25.44
C HIS A 144 0.11 -3.25 -24.39
N ILE A 145 -0.38 -2.27 -23.61
CA ILE A 145 -1.19 -2.52 -22.42
C ILE A 145 -2.49 -3.31 -22.73
N GLN A 146 -3.10 -3.06 -23.89
CA GLN A 146 -4.29 -3.79 -24.36
C GLN A 146 -4.00 -5.25 -24.68
N LYS A 147 -2.79 -5.59 -25.15
CA LYS A 147 -2.39 -6.98 -25.38
C LYS A 147 -2.14 -7.66 -24.05
N VAL A 148 -1.48 -6.96 -23.13
CA VAL A 148 -1.14 -7.44 -21.79
C VAL A 148 -2.40 -7.78 -20.97
N SER A 149 -3.49 -7.04 -21.13
CA SER A 149 -4.77 -7.33 -20.43
C SER A 149 -5.50 -8.58 -20.93
N THR A 150 -5.09 -9.17 -22.07
CA THR A 150 -5.71 -10.40 -22.61
C THR A 150 -5.15 -11.70 -22.03
N PHE A 151 -4.01 -11.65 -21.33
CA PHE A 151 -3.38 -12.85 -20.78
C PHE A 151 -4.11 -13.31 -19.51
N LYS A 152 -4.41 -14.61 -19.45
CA LYS A 152 -5.03 -15.26 -18.29
C LYS A 152 -4.01 -16.19 -17.61
N ARG A 153 -4.07 -16.28 -16.28
CA ARG A 153 -3.26 -17.24 -15.53
C ARG A 153 -3.74 -18.67 -15.78
N ASP A 154 -2.84 -19.64 -15.58
CA ASP A 154 -3.20 -21.05 -15.62
C ASP A 154 -4.10 -21.43 -14.42
N SER A 155 -5.33 -21.84 -14.73
CA SER A 155 -6.37 -22.21 -13.76
C SER A 155 -6.01 -23.42 -12.88
N GLU A 156 -5.12 -24.32 -13.32
CA GLU A 156 -4.72 -25.49 -12.52
C GLU A 156 -3.81 -25.11 -11.33
N VAL A 157 -3.11 -23.99 -11.40
CA VAL A 157 -2.32 -23.45 -10.27
C VAL A 157 -3.22 -22.75 -9.23
N LEU A 158 -4.45 -22.39 -9.63
CA LEU A 158 -5.39 -21.59 -8.84
C LEU A 158 -6.24 -22.43 -7.88
N GLU A 159 -6.39 -23.74 -8.12
CA GLU A 159 -7.04 -24.67 -7.19
C GLU A 159 -6.32 -24.78 -5.83
N LEU A 160 -5.04 -24.40 -5.77
CA LEU A 160 -4.26 -24.42 -4.53
C LEU A 160 -4.35 -23.11 -3.71
N THR A 161 -4.96 -22.03 -4.23
CA THR A 161 -4.83 -20.69 -3.61
C THR A 161 -6.11 -19.88 -3.39
N HIS A 162 -7.31 -20.40 -3.72
CA HIS A 162 -8.62 -19.77 -3.41
C HIS A 162 -8.74 -18.27 -3.78
N ARG A 163 -8.03 -17.75 -4.79
CA ARG A 163 -8.13 -16.34 -5.22
C ARG A 163 -8.61 -16.22 -6.66
N ASP A 164 -9.49 -15.25 -6.87
CA ASP A 164 -10.06 -14.89 -8.18
C ASP A 164 -8.98 -14.44 -9.18
N THR A 165 -9.13 -14.88 -10.42
CA THR A 165 -8.01 -15.35 -11.26
C THR A 165 -7.60 -14.39 -12.37
N ALA A 166 -8.23 -13.22 -12.44
CA ALA A 166 -7.92 -12.15 -13.41
C ALA A 166 -6.85 -11.15 -12.92
N SER A 167 -6.31 -11.35 -11.73
CA SER A 167 -5.60 -10.30 -10.98
C SER A 167 -4.18 -10.65 -10.54
N PHE A 168 -3.28 -9.66 -10.50
CA PHE A 168 -1.89 -9.78 -10.05
C PHE A 168 -1.74 -9.36 -8.60
N ASN A 169 -0.91 -10.08 -7.83
CA ASN A 169 -0.53 -9.71 -6.47
C ASN A 169 0.97 -9.39 -6.47
N ILE A 170 1.30 -8.15 -6.86
CA ILE A 170 2.69 -7.68 -7.01
C ILE A 170 3.27 -7.25 -5.67
N SER A 171 2.42 -6.64 -4.85
CA SER A 171 2.70 -6.25 -3.47
C SER A 171 1.37 -6.28 -2.74
N ASP A 172 1.41 -6.25 -1.41
CA ASP A 172 0.15 -6.24 -0.65
C ASP A 172 -0.70 -4.98 -0.95
N THR A 173 -0.06 -3.88 -1.38
CA THR A 173 -0.72 -2.66 -1.88
C THR A 173 -1.40 -2.86 -3.23
N LEU A 174 -0.79 -3.61 -4.13
CA LEU A 174 -1.32 -3.90 -5.47
C LEU A 174 -1.97 -5.28 -5.55
N ASN A 175 -2.47 -5.80 -4.43
CA ASN A 175 -3.12 -7.10 -4.42
C ASN A 175 -4.43 -7.03 -5.22
N GLY A 176 -4.55 -7.87 -6.25
CA GLY A 176 -5.79 -7.95 -7.02
C GLY A 176 -5.87 -7.00 -8.20
N VAL A 177 -4.79 -6.28 -8.56
CA VAL A 177 -4.81 -5.35 -9.69
C VAL A 177 -4.47 -6.03 -11.02
N THR A 178 -5.03 -5.54 -12.12
CA THR A 178 -4.63 -5.98 -13.47
C THR A 178 -3.25 -5.43 -13.84
N LEU A 179 -2.56 -6.01 -14.83
CA LEU A 179 -1.31 -5.42 -15.34
C LEU A 179 -1.52 -4.03 -15.96
N GLU A 180 -2.70 -3.77 -16.52
CA GLU A 180 -3.11 -2.46 -17.00
C GLU A 180 -3.07 -1.39 -15.90
N GLN A 181 -3.46 -1.77 -14.69
CA GLN A 181 -3.42 -0.89 -13.52
C GLN A 181 -2.05 -0.90 -12.81
N ALA A 182 -1.31 -2.00 -12.92
CA ALA A 182 -0.04 -2.19 -12.23
C ALA A 182 1.02 -1.18 -12.66
N PHE A 183 1.30 -1.06 -13.96
CA PHE A 183 2.37 -0.17 -14.44
C PHE A 183 2.15 1.31 -14.07
N PRO A 184 0.95 1.89 -14.29
CA PRO A 184 0.67 3.26 -13.84
C PRO A 184 0.82 3.45 -12.34
N MET A 185 0.42 2.46 -11.52
CA MET A 185 0.54 2.56 -10.07
C MET A 185 1.97 2.33 -9.56
N ILE A 186 2.78 1.51 -10.24
CA ILE A 186 4.22 1.42 -10.00
C ILE A 186 4.87 2.76 -10.32
N LEU A 187 4.50 3.41 -11.44
CA LEU A 187 5.02 4.74 -11.79
C LEU A 187 4.60 5.78 -10.75
N ALA A 188 3.33 5.77 -10.31
CA ALA A 188 2.86 6.64 -9.24
C ALA A 188 3.69 6.42 -7.97
N GLY A 189 3.82 5.17 -7.52
CA GLY A 189 4.65 4.79 -6.39
C GLY A 189 6.10 5.25 -6.53
N SER A 190 6.70 5.12 -7.71
CA SER A 190 8.06 5.56 -8.00
C SER A 190 8.24 7.06 -7.82
N ILE A 191 7.30 7.85 -8.35
CA ILE A 191 7.28 9.31 -8.16
C ILE A 191 7.16 9.66 -6.67
N LEU A 192 6.37 8.88 -5.90
CA LEU A 192 6.26 9.07 -4.44
C LEU A 192 7.55 8.75 -3.68
N MET A 193 8.47 7.96 -4.24
CA MET A 193 9.67 7.57 -3.50
C MET A 193 10.72 8.67 -3.41
N ASP A 194 11.03 9.33 -4.53
CA ASP A 194 12.12 10.30 -4.64
C ASP A 194 11.73 11.60 -5.36
N GLY A 195 10.53 11.67 -5.93
CA GLY A 195 10.08 12.82 -6.70
C GLY A 195 10.85 13.03 -8.00
N ASP A 196 11.46 11.99 -8.61
CA ASP A 196 12.29 12.15 -9.80
C ASP A 196 11.54 12.84 -10.95
N ILE A 197 12.05 13.99 -11.40
CA ILE A 197 11.44 14.83 -12.43
C ILE A 197 11.27 14.12 -13.78
N ARG A 198 12.13 13.13 -14.09
CA ARG A 198 12.06 12.35 -15.32
C ARG A 198 10.85 11.43 -15.30
N LEU A 199 10.53 10.85 -14.15
CA LEU A 199 9.33 10.02 -13.97
C LEU A 199 8.05 10.87 -13.96
N GLN A 200 8.09 12.08 -13.39
CA GLN A 200 6.97 13.03 -13.49
C GLN A 200 6.69 13.43 -14.95
N ALA A 201 7.74 13.77 -15.71
CA ALA A 201 7.61 14.09 -17.13
C ALA A 201 7.09 12.90 -17.94
N LEU A 202 7.57 11.69 -17.64
CA LEU A 202 7.08 10.46 -18.26
C LEU A 202 5.59 10.24 -17.96
N ALA A 203 5.13 10.46 -16.72
CA ALA A 203 3.72 10.33 -16.38
C ALA A 203 2.83 11.23 -17.25
N CYS A 204 3.21 12.50 -17.42
CA CYS A 204 2.51 13.43 -18.32
C CYS A 204 2.51 12.91 -19.76
N LYS A 205 3.67 12.52 -20.30
CA LYS A 205 3.79 11.96 -21.66
C LYS A 205 2.87 10.76 -21.88
N LEU A 206 2.87 9.79 -20.95
CA LEU A 206 2.06 8.58 -21.08
C LEU A 206 0.57 8.87 -20.96
N PHE A 207 0.16 9.81 -20.10
CA PHE A 207 -1.23 10.22 -19.99
C PHE A 207 -1.70 10.98 -21.23
N GLU A 208 -0.90 11.91 -21.77
CA GLU A 208 -1.21 12.63 -22.99
C GLU A 208 -1.38 11.68 -24.19
N GLN A 209 -0.56 10.64 -24.27
CA GLN A 209 -0.57 9.71 -25.39
C GLN A 209 -1.62 8.59 -25.26
N TYR A 210 -1.82 8.05 -24.06
CA TYR A 210 -2.63 6.84 -23.85
C TYR A 210 -3.85 7.04 -22.95
N GLY A 211 -3.91 8.14 -22.19
CA GLY A 211 -5.01 8.42 -21.26
C GLY A 211 -5.18 7.34 -20.18
N GLY A 212 -6.44 7.13 -19.75
CA GLY A 212 -6.81 6.03 -18.88
C GLY A 212 -6.06 6.00 -17.55
N ALA A 213 -5.58 4.81 -17.16
CA ALA A 213 -4.92 4.57 -15.88
C ALA A 213 -3.64 5.38 -15.67
N TRP A 214 -3.03 5.90 -16.74
CA TRP A 214 -1.89 6.82 -16.66
C TRP A 214 -2.24 8.18 -16.04
N LEU A 215 -3.53 8.48 -15.81
CA LEU A 215 -3.95 9.62 -14.99
C LEU A 215 -3.43 9.52 -13.55
N SER A 216 -3.35 8.30 -12.98
CA SER A 216 -2.92 8.07 -11.60
C SER A 216 -1.54 8.67 -11.28
N PRO A 217 -0.45 8.37 -12.03
CA PRO A 217 0.85 8.96 -11.74
C PRO A 217 0.90 10.48 -11.96
N VAL A 218 0.11 11.03 -12.88
CA VAL A 218 0.00 12.49 -13.08
C VAL A 218 -0.66 13.16 -11.87
N PHE A 219 -1.73 12.56 -11.35
CA PHE A 219 -2.41 13.05 -10.16
C PHE A 219 -1.54 12.92 -8.89
N ALA A 220 -0.84 11.80 -8.72
CA ALA A 220 0.11 11.61 -7.62
C ALA A 220 1.24 12.64 -7.65
N SER A 221 1.81 12.91 -8.84
CA SER A 221 2.81 13.96 -9.04
C SER A 221 2.26 15.35 -8.68
N ALA A 222 1.02 15.67 -9.09
CA ALA A 222 0.41 16.95 -8.80
C ALA A 222 0.21 17.18 -7.28
N LEU A 223 -0.26 16.17 -6.55
CA LEU A 223 -0.39 16.21 -5.09
C LEU A 223 0.95 16.42 -4.35
N LEU A 224 2.07 16.00 -4.94
CA LEU A 224 3.41 16.21 -4.39
C LEU A 224 4.01 17.59 -4.72
N THR A 225 3.53 18.26 -5.76
CA THR A 225 4.27 19.39 -6.36
C THR A 225 3.44 20.66 -6.57
N LYS A 226 2.12 20.63 -6.42
CA LYS A 226 1.23 21.74 -6.73
C LYS A 226 0.32 22.12 -5.55
N PRO A 227 -0.12 23.39 -5.45
CA PRO A 227 -1.10 23.83 -4.47
C PRO A 227 -2.39 23.01 -4.51
N ALA A 228 -3.00 22.76 -3.35
CA ALA A 228 -4.14 21.85 -3.23
C ALA A 228 -5.36 22.33 -4.03
N GLY A 229 -5.58 23.64 -4.08
CA GLY A 229 -6.66 24.25 -4.87
C GLY A 229 -6.52 23.99 -6.37
N ASP A 230 -5.31 24.18 -6.91
CA ASP A 230 -5.01 23.93 -8.33
C ASP A 230 -5.18 22.45 -8.68
N VAL A 231 -4.76 21.56 -7.77
CA VAL A 231 -4.96 20.12 -7.93
C VAL A 231 -6.45 19.78 -7.92
N PHE A 232 -7.25 20.37 -7.04
CA PHE A 232 -8.69 20.12 -7.05
C PHE A 232 -9.35 20.58 -8.37
N GLU A 233 -9.03 21.78 -8.85
CA GLU A 233 -9.61 22.30 -10.11
C GLU A 233 -9.24 21.44 -11.31
N ALA A 234 -7.97 21.03 -11.38
CA ALA A 234 -7.48 20.22 -12.50
C ALA A 234 -8.03 18.78 -12.49
N PHE A 235 -8.23 18.18 -11.31
CA PHE A 235 -8.50 16.74 -11.21
C PHE A 235 -9.93 16.36 -10.80
N SER A 236 -10.70 17.25 -10.16
CA SER A 236 -12.09 16.98 -9.80
C SER A 236 -13.02 16.66 -10.99
N PRO A 237 -12.80 17.18 -12.23
CA PRO A 237 -13.59 16.74 -13.39
C PRO A 237 -13.45 15.25 -13.69
N TYR A 238 -12.26 14.66 -13.52
CA TYR A 238 -12.04 13.22 -13.75
C TYR A 238 -12.75 12.34 -12.70
N TYR A 239 -12.97 12.86 -11.49
CA TYR A 239 -13.78 12.13 -10.50
C TYR A 239 -15.26 12.03 -10.89
N LYS A 240 -15.77 12.99 -11.69
CA LYS A 240 -17.14 12.98 -12.19
C LYS A 240 -17.33 12.06 -13.40
N ASP A 241 -16.24 11.68 -14.05
CA ASP A 241 -16.25 10.70 -15.13
C ASP A 241 -16.25 9.27 -14.58
N PRO A 242 -17.22 8.41 -14.94
CA PRO A 242 -17.33 7.07 -14.37
C PRO A 242 -16.12 6.16 -14.59
N VAL A 243 -15.35 6.38 -15.67
CA VAL A 243 -14.17 5.57 -15.99
C VAL A 243 -12.96 6.11 -15.25
N ALA A 244 -12.71 7.42 -15.34
CA ALA A 244 -11.54 8.06 -14.73
C ALA A 244 -11.62 8.17 -13.20
N GLN A 245 -12.82 8.10 -12.63
CA GLN A 245 -13.04 8.13 -11.19
C GLN A 245 -12.21 7.09 -10.43
N CYS A 246 -12.08 5.88 -10.97
CA CYS A 246 -11.31 4.82 -10.30
C CYS A 246 -9.82 5.16 -10.19
N PHE A 247 -9.24 5.89 -11.15
CA PHE A 247 -7.83 6.27 -11.14
C PHE A 247 -7.55 7.32 -10.08
N ILE A 248 -8.43 8.32 -9.95
CA ILE A 248 -8.36 9.31 -8.86
C ILE A 248 -8.47 8.63 -7.50
N LEU A 249 -9.45 7.74 -7.33
CA LEU A 249 -9.66 7.02 -6.08
C LEU A 249 -8.50 6.10 -5.70
N ASN A 250 -7.86 5.44 -6.67
CA ASN A 250 -6.69 4.59 -6.41
C ASN A 250 -5.50 5.38 -5.87
N VAL A 251 -5.29 6.62 -6.33
CA VAL A 251 -4.25 7.49 -5.76
C VAL A 251 -4.67 8.00 -4.39
N LEU A 252 -5.92 8.45 -4.23
CA LEU A 252 -6.43 8.88 -2.92
C LEU A 252 -6.42 7.76 -1.87
N GLY A 253 -6.57 6.49 -2.27
CA GLY A 253 -6.44 5.34 -1.38
C GLY A 253 -5.02 5.08 -0.88
N THR A 254 -4.03 5.83 -1.42
CA THR A 254 -2.67 5.91 -0.90
C THR A 254 -2.43 7.19 -0.08
N VAL A 255 -3.44 8.01 0.19
CA VAL A 255 -3.33 9.24 0.99
C VAL A 255 -4.03 9.04 2.33
N LYS A 256 -3.44 9.60 3.40
CA LYS A 256 -4.00 9.56 4.75
C LYS A 256 -3.70 10.84 5.51
N PHE A 257 -4.64 11.28 6.33
CA PHE A 257 -4.39 12.29 7.35
C PHE A 257 -3.66 11.67 8.54
N ASP A 258 -2.40 12.09 8.76
CA ASP A 258 -1.62 11.67 9.92
C ASP A 258 -1.84 12.66 11.08
N THR A 259 -2.35 12.14 12.20
CA THR A 259 -2.66 12.93 13.38
C THR A 259 -1.42 13.42 14.12
N LYS A 260 -0.26 12.78 13.93
CA LYS A 260 0.99 13.20 14.59
C LYS A 260 1.51 14.52 14.03
N PRO A 261 1.79 14.67 12.72
CA PRO A 261 2.11 15.95 12.13
C PRO A 261 0.86 16.81 11.86
N SER A 262 -0.36 16.27 12.03
CA SER A 262 -1.63 16.93 11.67
C SER A 262 -1.66 17.40 10.22
N ARG A 263 -1.21 16.54 9.31
CA ARG A 263 -1.10 16.81 7.86
C ARG A 263 -1.46 15.59 7.04
N HIS A 264 -1.86 15.81 5.79
CA HIS A 264 -1.98 14.73 4.81
C HIS A 264 -0.61 14.24 4.36
N THR A 265 -0.44 12.92 4.39
CA THR A 265 0.72 12.22 3.84
C THR A 265 0.23 11.19 2.86
N PHE A 266 1.08 10.84 1.89
CA PHE A 266 0.93 9.55 1.27
C PHE A 266 1.26 8.47 2.30
N ARG A 267 0.72 7.28 2.07
CA ARG A 267 1.08 6.04 2.71
C ARG A 267 1.25 5.07 1.57
N PHE A 268 2.49 4.85 1.17
CA PHE A 268 2.82 3.90 0.11
C PHE A 268 3.58 2.74 0.72
N GLY A 269 2.90 1.60 0.89
CA GLY A 269 3.53 0.32 1.23
C GLY A 269 3.92 -0.41 -0.04
N TRP A 270 5.06 -1.09 -0.05
CA TRP A 270 5.50 -1.89 -1.19
C TRP A 270 6.21 -3.16 -0.73
N GLY A 271 6.14 -4.22 -1.52
CA GLY A 271 6.64 -5.56 -1.18
C GLY A 271 5.63 -6.42 -0.41
N HIS A 272 6.10 -7.54 0.12
CA HIS A 272 5.27 -8.54 0.82
C HIS A 272 5.45 -8.42 2.34
N MET A 273 4.43 -7.95 3.06
CA MET A 273 4.46 -7.78 4.52
C MET A 273 4.73 -9.09 5.25
N ILE A 274 4.14 -10.21 4.78
CA ILE A 274 4.31 -11.52 5.43
C ILE A 274 5.75 -12.04 5.29
N ARG A 275 6.46 -11.66 4.23
CA ARG A 275 7.85 -12.10 4.00
C ARG A 275 8.86 -11.22 4.77
N ASP A 276 8.44 -10.05 5.25
CA ASP A 276 9.16 -9.01 6.04
C ASP A 276 10.50 -8.50 5.45
N ASP A 277 11.14 -9.23 4.53
CA ASP A 277 12.44 -8.89 3.96
C ASP A 277 12.36 -8.02 2.69
N THR A 278 11.17 -7.90 2.10
CA THR A 278 10.89 -7.08 0.90
C THR A 278 9.99 -5.87 1.20
N TYR A 279 9.37 -5.79 2.37
CA TYR A 279 8.43 -4.72 2.64
C TYR A 279 9.13 -3.41 3.00
N PHE A 280 8.69 -2.31 2.41
CA PHE A 280 9.00 -0.96 2.86
C PHE A 280 7.76 -0.07 2.79
N SER A 281 7.74 1.00 3.58
CA SER A 281 6.67 1.98 3.54
C SER A 281 7.22 3.39 3.52
N LEU A 282 6.64 4.24 2.68
CA LEU A 282 6.98 5.65 2.59
C LEU A 282 5.78 6.51 2.97
N THR A 283 6.09 7.64 3.61
CA THR A 283 5.08 8.61 4.05
C THR A 283 5.41 10.05 3.62
N PRO A 284 5.65 10.30 2.32
CA PRO A 284 5.95 11.65 1.86
C PRO A 284 4.76 12.57 2.13
N LEU A 285 5.07 13.80 2.54
CA LEU A 285 4.05 14.84 2.72
C LEU A 285 3.50 15.25 1.35
N LEU A 286 2.20 15.54 1.31
CA LEU A 286 1.66 16.28 0.17
C LEU A 286 2.25 17.70 0.18
N PHE A 287 2.25 18.35 -0.99
CA PHE A 287 2.70 19.74 -1.12
C PHE A 287 1.94 20.66 -0.16
N GLU A 288 0.61 20.56 -0.18
CA GLU A 288 -0.32 21.14 0.78
C GLU A 288 -1.30 20.06 1.26
N ASP A 289 -1.98 20.29 2.39
CA ASP A 289 -3.05 19.40 2.82
C ASP A 289 -4.14 19.30 1.74
N LEU A 290 -4.78 18.13 1.65
CA LEU A 290 -5.77 17.87 0.60
C LEU A 290 -6.90 18.90 0.67
N ASP A 291 -7.25 19.49 -0.47
CA ASP A 291 -8.33 20.47 -0.54
C ASP A 291 -9.63 19.87 0.00
N VAL A 292 -10.25 20.56 0.95
CA VAL A 292 -11.46 20.11 1.66
C VAL A 292 -12.62 19.80 0.72
N ARG A 293 -12.65 20.42 -0.47
CA ARG A 293 -13.68 20.17 -1.49
C ARG A 293 -13.64 18.74 -2.02
N TRP A 294 -12.49 18.05 -1.96
CA TRP A 294 -12.45 16.60 -2.23
C TRP A 294 -13.32 15.81 -1.25
N ILE A 295 -13.27 16.16 0.03
CA ILE A 295 -14.04 15.49 1.07
C ILE A 295 -15.54 15.69 0.85
N GLU A 296 -15.96 16.91 0.52
CA GLU A 296 -17.35 17.24 0.18
C GLU A 296 -17.82 16.50 -1.09
N LEU A 297 -16.98 16.44 -2.12
CA LEU A 297 -17.25 15.75 -3.38
C LEU A 297 -17.40 14.23 -3.20
N LEU A 298 -16.56 13.62 -2.38
CA LEU A 298 -16.59 12.18 -2.08
C LEU A 298 -17.77 11.79 -1.19
N ALA A 299 -18.10 12.65 -0.23
CA ALA A 299 -19.23 12.49 0.69
C ALA A 299 -20.60 12.87 0.06
N ALA A 300 -20.65 13.13 -1.25
CA ALA A 300 -21.91 13.31 -1.95
C ALA A 300 -22.68 11.99 -2.07
N ASP A 301 -24.00 12.07 -2.10
CA ASP A 301 -24.91 10.95 -2.40
C ASP A 301 -24.64 9.64 -1.60
N PRO A 302 -24.80 9.63 -0.26
CA PRO A 302 -24.56 8.44 0.57
C PRO A 302 -25.39 7.21 0.17
N GLU A 303 -26.56 7.42 -0.44
CA GLU A 303 -27.47 6.37 -0.92
C GLU A 303 -26.93 5.61 -2.14
N LYS A 304 -26.04 6.23 -2.93
CA LYS A 304 -25.55 5.62 -4.16
C LYS A 304 -24.57 4.51 -3.83
N LYS A 305 -24.61 3.44 -4.64
CA LYS A 305 -23.60 2.39 -4.62
C LYS A 305 -22.22 3.00 -4.88
N LYS A 306 -21.29 2.79 -3.95
CA LYS A 306 -19.91 3.28 -4.04
C LYS A 306 -19.04 2.27 -4.77
N LEU A 307 -17.95 2.76 -5.36
CA LEU A 307 -16.99 1.93 -6.08
C LEU A 307 -16.32 0.91 -5.14
N SER A 308 -15.93 -0.23 -5.68
CA SER A 308 -15.19 -1.30 -5.00
C SER A 308 -14.03 -1.76 -5.87
N GLY A 309 -13.09 -2.53 -5.32
CA GLY A 309 -11.84 -2.89 -5.97
C GLY A 309 -10.85 -1.73 -6.00
N LEU A 310 -10.88 -0.86 -4.99
CA LEU A 310 -9.97 0.29 -4.90
C LEU A 310 -8.61 -0.14 -4.36
N ILE A 311 -7.55 0.46 -4.90
CA ILE A 311 -6.21 0.32 -4.34
C ILE A 311 -6.16 1.10 -3.03
N LYS A 312 -5.96 0.37 -1.92
CA LYS A 312 -5.78 0.95 -0.58
C LYS A 312 -4.55 0.36 0.07
N THR A 313 -3.71 1.23 0.63
CA THR A 313 -2.62 0.75 1.49
C THR A 313 -3.18 0.37 2.87
N SER A 314 -3.04 -0.91 3.24
CA SER A 314 -3.57 -1.48 4.47
C SER A 314 -2.49 -2.34 5.13
N TYR A 315 -2.33 -2.20 6.45
CA TYR A 315 -1.51 -3.12 7.26
C TYR A 315 -2.23 -4.45 7.56
N TYR A 316 -3.51 -4.55 7.20
CA TYR A 316 -4.34 -5.71 7.52
C TYR A 316 -4.49 -6.62 6.30
N VAL A 317 -4.10 -7.88 6.50
CA VAL A 317 -4.29 -8.98 5.56
C VAL A 317 -5.75 -9.45 5.69
N GLY A 318 -6.63 -8.98 4.80
CA GLY A 318 -8.04 -9.37 4.74
C GLY A 318 -8.80 -8.56 3.69
N GLN A 319 -9.81 -9.16 3.04
CA GLN A 319 -10.74 -8.41 2.19
C GLN A 319 -11.43 -7.34 3.03
N VAL A 320 -11.26 -6.07 2.65
CA VAL A 320 -11.91 -4.95 3.34
C VAL A 320 -13.24 -4.69 2.66
N THR A 321 -14.34 -4.84 3.37
CA THR A 321 -15.65 -4.34 2.94
C THR A 321 -15.75 -2.86 3.25
N GLY A 322 -16.23 -2.03 2.31
CA GLY A 322 -16.37 -0.59 2.53
C GLY A 322 -15.18 0.25 2.03
N GLU A 323 -14.37 -0.30 1.12
CA GLU A 323 -13.12 0.30 0.60
C GLU A 323 -13.22 1.80 0.25
N PHE A 324 -14.31 2.24 -0.39
CA PHE A 324 -14.51 3.66 -0.67
C PHE A 324 -14.64 4.52 0.60
N ASP A 325 -15.49 4.09 1.53
CA ASP A 325 -15.78 4.83 2.77
C ASP A 325 -14.56 4.79 3.71
N ASP A 326 -13.79 3.71 3.63
CA ASP A 326 -12.47 3.57 4.24
C ASP A 326 -11.46 4.60 3.70
N VAL A 327 -11.35 4.72 2.37
CA VAL A 327 -10.51 5.74 1.73
C VAL A 327 -10.95 7.12 2.19
N LEU A 328 -12.25 7.45 2.08
CA LEU A 328 -12.76 8.74 2.53
C LEU A 328 -12.44 8.99 4.02
N GLY A 329 -12.60 7.98 4.86
CA GLY A 329 -12.27 8.03 6.30
C GLY A 329 -10.79 8.27 6.59
N ASP A 330 -9.88 7.74 5.78
CA ASP A 330 -8.44 8.00 5.89
C ASP A 330 -8.06 9.41 5.39
N LEU A 331 -8.83 10.02 4.50
CA LEU A 331 -8.60 11.38 4.02
C LEU A 331 -9.08 12.49 4.98
N LEU A 332 -9.89 12.18 5.99
CA LEU A 332 -10.55 13.21 6.81
C LEU A 332 -9.53 14.09 7.56
N PRO A 333 -9.55 15.43 7.38
CA PRO A 333 -8.70 16.33 8.15
C PRO A 333 -9.23 16.46 9.58
N LEU A 334 -8.79 15.59 10.48
CA LEU A 334 -9.35 15.47 11.84
C LEU A 334 -9.14 16.73 12.71
N ASN A 335 -8.26 17.63 12.31
CA ASN A 335 -8.11 18.96 12.92
C ASN A 335 -9.18 19.96 12.46
N ASN A 336 -9.84 19.73 11.32
CA ASN A 336 -10.89 20.58 10.76
C ASN A 336 -12.28 20.09 11.20
N LYS A 337 -12.71 20.54 12.39
CA LYS A 337 -14.00 20.15 12.99
C LYS A 337 -15.20 20.49 12.10
N ILE A 338 -15.16 21.59 11.35
CA ILE A 338 -16.26 22.00 10.45
C ILE A 338 -16.42 20.99 9.32
N CYS A 339 -15.32 20.59 8.69
CA CYS A 339 -15.32 19.55 7.66
C CYS A 339 -15.86 18.22 8.22
N CYS A 340 -15.33 17.79 9.37
CA CYS A 340 -15.75 16.56 10.05
C CYS A 340 -17.25 16.54 10.37
N GLN A 341 -17.79 17.65 10.87
CA GLN A 341 -19.23 17.79 11.15
C GLN A 341 -20.08 17.69 9.89
N LYS A 342 -19.65 18.29 8.78
CA LYS A 342 -20.38 18.21 7.49
C LYS A 342 -20.53 16.77 7.00
N VAL A 343 -19.46 15.97 7.09
CA VAL A 343 -19.48 14.57 6.62
C VAL A 343 -20.02 13.56 7.63
N GLN A 344 -20.27 13.96 8.87
CA GLN A 344 -20.87 13.08 9.88
C GLN A 344 -22.19 12.47 9.39
N SER A 345 -23.06 13.31 8.80
CA SER A 345 -24.35 12.88 8.26
C SER A 345 -24.21 11.82 7.16
N TYR A 346 -23.17 11.94 6.33
CA TYR A 346 -22.82 10.95 5.31
C TYR A 346 -22.53 9.59 5.95
N PHE A 347 -21.57 9.52 6.89
CA PHE A 347 -21.18 8.24 7.49
C PHE A 347 -22.28 7.60 8.33
N LEU A 348 -23.11 8.39 9.02
CA LEU A 348 -24.29 7.87 9.72
C LEU A 348 -25.25 7.20 8.74
N LYS A 349 -25.51 7.85 7.61
CA LYS A 349 -26.39 7.33 6.58
C LYS A 349 -25.82 6.09 5.91
N ARG A 350 -24.52 6.07 5.61
CA ARG A 350 -23.81 4.87 5.12
C ARG A 350 -23.88 3.71 6.12
N ALA A 351 -23.71 3.96 7.42
CA ALA A 351 -23.83 2.94 8.46
C ALA A 351 -25.24 2.32 8.56
N ILE A 352 -26.29 3.10 8.28
CA ILE A 352 -27.67 2.62 8.23
C ILE A 352 -27.86 1.70 7.01
N LEU A 353 -27.35 2.11 5.85
CA LEU A 353 -27.48 1.40 4.57
C LEU A 353 -26.58 0.16 4.45
N ASP A 354 -25.52 0.08 5.24
CA ASP A 354 -24.63 -1.07 5.22
C ASP A 354 -25.27 -2.29 5.89
N ASP A 355 -25.34 -3.40 5.13
CA ASP A 355 -26.03 -4.63 5.53
C ASP A 355 -25.16 -5.57 6.39
N GLY A 356 -23.90 -5.25 6.70
CA GLY A 356 -23.00 -6.30 7.19
C GLY A 356 -21.76 -5.97 8.01
N ILE A 357 -21.17 -4.76 8.00
CA ILE A 357 -19.91 -4.49 8.71
C ILE A 357 -19.89 -3.05 9.26
N GLY A 358 -20.45 -2.88 10.46
CA GLY A 358 -20.44 -1.61 11.18
C GLY A 358 -19.06 -1.15 11.70
N ALA A 359 -18.02 -1.98 11.62
CA ALA A 359 -16.70 -1.68 12.20
C ALA A 359 -16.03 -0.45 11.59
N THR A 360 -16.08 -0.32 10.26
CA THR A 360 -15.47 0.80 9.51
C THR A 360 -16.11 2.12 9.92
N TYR A 361 -17.44 2.20 9.90
CA TYR A 361 -18.17 3.44 10.21
C TYR A 361 -18.03 3.84 11.68
N VAL A 362 -18.06 2.88 12.60
CA VAL A 362 -17.83 3.15 14.02
C VAL A 362 -16.47 3.80 14.24
N GLY A 363 -15.40 3.24 13.65
CA GLY A 363 -14.06 3.81 13.76
C GLY A 363 -13.92 5.19 13.12
N ILE A 364 -14.63 5.46 12.02
CA ILE A 364 -14.62 6.79 11.38
C ILE A 364 -15.40 7.81 12.22
N LEU A 365 -16.64 7.49 12.62
CA LEU A 365 -17.51 8.33 13.44
C LEU A 365 -16.84 8.69 14.77
N TYR A 366 -16.17 7.73 15.40
CA TYR A 366 -15.34 7.94 16.57
C TYR A 366 -14.23 8.97 16.33
N ARG A 367 -13.45 8.80 15.26
CA ARG A 367 -12.32 9.70 14.93
C ARG A 367 -12.77 11.14 14.68
N ILE A 368 -13.97 11.35 14.17
CA ILE A 368 -14.54 12.69 13.95
C ILE A 368 -15.29 13.27 15.16
N GLY A 369 -15.29 12.56 16.30
CA GLY A 369 -15.86 13.03 17.55
C GLY A 369 -17.37 12.79 17.71
N TYR A 370 -17.96 11.84 16.97
CA TYR A 370 -19.35 11.45 17.16
C TYR A 370 -19.46 10.34 18.21
N GLU A 371 -20.19 10.61 19.30
CA GLU A 371 -20.24 9.73 20.47
C GLU A 371 -21.46 8.78 20.49
N ASP A 372 -22.52 9.10 19.75
CA ASP A 372 -23.79 8.35 19.76
C ASP A 372 -23.77 7.16 18.79
N VAL A 373 -22.76 6.30 18.93
CA VAL A 373 -22.54 5.12 18.07
C VAL A 373 -23.10 3.82 18.65
N GLU A 374 -23.72 3.84 19.83
CA GLU A 374 -24.22 2.64 20.52
C GLU A 374 -25.21 1.84 19.67
N SER A 375 -26.13 2.52 18.97
CA SER A 375 -27.08 1.87 18.07
C SER A 375 -26.39 1.18 16.88
N ILE A 376 -25.29 1.75 16.38
CA ILE A 376 -24.49 1.19 15.29
C ILE A 376 -23.70 -0.04 15.77
N LEU A 377 -23.13 0.04 16.99
CA LEU A 377 -22.47 -1.09 17.65
C LEU A 377 -23.44 -2.25 17.90
N MET A 378 -24.64 -1.96 18.42
CA MET A 378 -25.68 -2.97 18.64
C MET A 378 -26.11 -3.62 17.32
N LYS A 379 -26.29 -2.83 16.25
CA LYS A 379 -26.56 -3.37 14.91
C LYS A 379 -25.41 -4.30 14.47
N LYS A 380 -24.15 -3.86 14.57
CA LYS A 380 -22.95 -4.65 14.24
C LYS A 380 -22.92 -6.00 14.97
N TRP A 381 -23.14 -5.99 16.29
CA TRP A 381 -23.06 -7.22 17.10
C TRP A 381 -24.26 -8.15 16.90
N SER A 382 -25.39 -7.63 16.39
CA SER A 382 -26.59 -8.41 16.08
C SER A 382 -26.57 -9.12 14.73
N GLN A 383 -25.54 -8.89 13.90
CA GLN A 383 -25.44 -9.49 12.56
C GLN A 383 -25.05 -10.97 12.64
N LYS A 384 -25.80 -11.83 11.91
CA LYS A 384 -25.66 -13.29 11.72
C LYS A 384 -25.33 -14.12 12.98
N GLU A 385 -25.94 -15.30 13.08
CA GLU A 385 -25.67 -16.21 14.19
C GLU A 385 -24.15 -16.54 14.30
N ASN A 386 -23.54 -16.24 15.44
CA ASN A 386 -22.11 -16.44 15.74
C ASN A 386 -21.10 -15.57 14.95
N ALA A 387 -21.49 -14.51 14.25
CA ALA A 387 -20.53 -13.67 13.52
C ALA A 387 -19.64 -12.81 14.43
N THR A 388 -20.07 -12.57 15.67
CA THR A 388 -19.34 -11.77 16.67
C THR A 388 -18.98 -12.62 17.89
N SER A 389 -17.78 -12.40 18.44
CA SER A 389 -17.31 -13.02 19.69
C SER A 389 -17.28 -12.02 20.84
N ILE A 390 -17.29 -12.53 22.08
CA ILE A 390 -17.12 -11.68 23.28
C ILE A 390 -15.82 -10.85 23.23
N TRP A 391 -14.75 -11.38 22.63
CA TRP A 391 -13.48 -10.67 22.45
C TRP A 391 -13.61 -9.50 21.48
N ASN A 392 -14.40 -9.65 20.40
CA ASN A 392 -14.66 -8.57 19.46
C ASN A 392 -15.48 -7.44 20.11
N VAL A 393 -16.50 -7.78 20.91
CA VAL A 393 -17.27 -6.78 21.67
C VAL A 393 -16.37 -6.02 22.64
N SER A 394 -15.52 -6.73 23.39
CA SER A 394 -14.57 -6.10 24.32
C SER A 394 -13.55 -5.22 23.58
N SER A 395 -12.97 -5.72 22.49
CA SER A 395 -12.02 -4.98 21.65
C SER A 395 -12.63 -3.71 21.06
N ASP A 396 -13.87 -3.78 20.57
CA ASP A 396 -14.61 -2.63 20.07
C ASP A 396 -14.71 -1.58 21.17
N LEU A 397 -15.18 -1.96 22.37
CA LEU A 397 -15.34 -1.03 23.49
C LEU A 397 -13.99 -0.47 23.99
N GLN A 398 -12.93 -1.26 24.01
CA GLN A 398 -11.58 -0.79 24.38
C GLN A 398 -11.05 0.28 23.42
N SER A 399 -11.49 0.29 22.16
CA SER A 399 -11.11 1.33 21.20
C SER A 399 -11.67 2.71 21.55
N PHE A 400 -12.73 2.77 22.38
CA PHE A 400 -13.35 4.01 22.85
C PHE A 400 -12.64 4.58 24.08
N THR A 401 -11.39 4.98 23.93
CA THR A 401 -10.55 5.46 25.04
C THR A 401 -11.06 6.74 25.69
N HIS A 402 -11.82 7.59 24.98
CA HIS A 402 -12.41 8.80 25.55
C HIS A 402 -13.70 8.57 26.33
N TRP A 403 -14.36 7.42 26.17
CA TRP A 403 -15.53 7.10 26.98
C TRP A 403 -15.10 6.87 28.44
N PRO A 404 -15.91 7.29 29.42
CA PRO A 404 -15.70 6.86 30.79
C PRO A 404 -15.63 5.34 30.88
N ALA A 405 -14.66 4.82 31.64
CA ALA A 405 -14.49 3.37 31.84
C ALA A 405 -15.81 2.70 32.28
N GLN A 406 -16.56 3.42 33.13
CA GLN A 406 -17.89 3.00 33.57
C GLN A 406 -18.89 2.88 32.41
N LYS A 407 -18.91 3.83 31.46
CA LYS A 407 -19.80 3.77 30.29
C LYS A 407 -19.53 2.52 29.45
N ARG A 408 -18.24 2.23 29.19
CA ARG A 408 -17.83 1.02 28.45
C ARG A 408 -18.26 -0.26 29.17
N ALA A 409 -18.02 -0.33 30.48
CA ALA A 409 -18.37 -1.49 31.28
C ALA A 409 -19.89 -1.69 31.35
N THR A 410 -20.67 -0.63 31.55
CA THR A 410 -22.13 -0.69 31.58
C THR A 410 -22.70 -1.15 30.25
N LEU A 411 -22.19 -0.66 29.11
CA LEU A 411 -22.62 -1.14 27.80
C LEU A 411 -22.26 -2.62 27.59
N PHE A 412 -21.08 -3.07 28.05
CA PHE A 412 -20.69 -4.47 28.00
C PHE A 412 -21.62 -5.38 28.84
N GLU A 413 -22.04 -4.92 30.03
CA GLU A 413 -23.03 -5.61 30.86
C GLU A 413 -24.39 -5.69 30.19
N GLN A 414 -24.86 -4.60 29.58
CA GLN A 414 -26.11 -4.57 28.82
C GLN A 414 -26.09 -5.61 27.69
N VAL A 415 -24.98 -5.71 26.95
CA VAL A 415 -24.79 -6.77 25.93
C VAL A 415 -24.90 -8.15 26.57
N GLY A 416 -24.28 -8.37 27.74
CA GLY A 416 -24.37 -9.64 28.47
C GLY A 416 -25.78 -10.01 28.87
N HIS A 417 -26.58 -9.05 29.34
CA HIS A 417 -28.00 -9.28 29.63
C HIS A 417 -28.79 -9.64 28.37
N LEU A 418 -28.54 -8.98 27.24
CA LEU A 418 -29.19 -9.32 25.96
C LEU A 418 -28.81 -10.73 25.47
N VAL A 419 -27.59 -11.18 25.72
CA VAL A 419 -27.14 -12.55 25.42
C VAL A 419 -27.84 -13.57 26.32
N GLN A 420 -27.93 -13.30 27.63
CA GLN A 420 -28.66 -14.15 28.58
C GLN A 420 -30.14 -14.28 28.23
N ASP A 421 -30.76 -13.17 27.81
CA ASP A 421 -32.15 -13.08 27.35
C ASP A 421 -32.38 -13.72 25.96
N LYS A 422 -31.33 -14.24 25.31
CA LYS A 422 -31.37 -14.75 23.92
C LYS A 422 -31.85 -13.72 22.89
N LYS A 423 -31.72 -12.44 23.18
CA LYS A 423 -32.02 -11.32 22.27
C LYS A 423 -30.83 -10.98 21.36
N LEU A 424 -29.64 -11.43 21.73
CA LEU A 424 -28.41 -11.25 20.97
C LEU A 424 -27.62 -12.56 20.99
N ASN A 425 -27.04 -12.95 19.85
CA ASN A 425 -26.19 -14.14 19.78
C ASN A 425 -24.71 -13.75 19.61
N ILE A 426 -23.95 -13.89 20.70
CA ILE A 426 -22.51 -13.63 20.72
C ILE A 426 -21.78 -14.92 21.10
N SER A 427 -20.84 -15.32 20.25
CA SER A 427 -20.06 -16.54 20.45
C SER A 427 -19.13 -16.42 21.66
N TYR A 428 -18.94 -17.56 22.35
CA TYR A 428 -18.03 -17.72 23.49
C TYR A 428 -18.39 -16.89 24.73
N TRP A 429 -19.64 -16.46 24.89
CA TRP A 429 -20.09 -15.73 26.08
C TRP A 429 -20.20 -16.64 27.31
N LYS A 430 -19.16 -16.65 28.16
CA LYS A 430 -19.12 -17.36 29.45
C LYS A 430 -18.99 -16.36 30.59
N THR A 431 -19.65 -16.62 31.72
CA THR A 431 -19.68 -15.71 32.88
C THR A 431 -18.29 -15.29 33.34
N ASP A 432 -17.39 -16.26 33.56
CA ASP A 432 -16.03 -15.98 34.05
C ASP A 432 -15.24 -15.11 33.04
N THR A 433 -15.35 -15.43 31.75
CA THR A 433 -14.69 -14.68 30.68
C THR A 433 -15.25 -13.26 30.54
N ALA A 434 -16.57 -13.10 30.70
CA ALA A 434 -17.23 -11.79 30.66
C ALA A 434 -16.79 -10.91 31.84
N GLU A 435 -16.70 -11.48 33.04
CA GLU A 435 -16.26 -10.75 34.23
C GLU A 435 -14.80 -10.29 34.09
N ASP A 436 -13.90 -11.16 33.61
CA ASP A 436 -12.51 -10.80 33.33
C ASP A 436 -12.40 -9.65 32.31
N LEU A 437 -13.18 -9.69 31.25
CA LEU A 437 -13.18 -8.66 30.20
C LEU A 437 -13.77 -7.33 30.66
N LYS A 438 -14.85 -7.37 31.44
CA LYS A 438 -15.43 -6.19 32.08
C LYS A 438 -14.41 -5.52 33.02
N ASN A 439 -13.71 -6.31 33.82
CA ASN A 439 -12.66 -5.79 34.71
C ASN A 439 -11.49 -5.16 33.94
N LYS A 440 -11.22 -5.60 32.70
CA LYS A 440 -10.27 -4.92 31.80
C LYS A 440 -10.80 -3.60 31.26
N LEU A 441 -12.11 -3.47 31.00
CA LEU A 441 -12.73 -2.23 30.51
C LEU A 441 -12.80 -1.12 31.57
N LEU A 442 -12.83 -1.52 32.85
CA LEU A 442 -12.84 -0.65 34.03
C LEU A 442 -11.45 -0.11 34.40
N LYS A 443 -10.37 -0.74 33.89
CA LYS A 443 -9.00 -0.23 33.96
C LYS A 443 -8.75 0.76 32.83
#